data_AF-A0A656PNB0-F1
#
_entry.id   AF-A0A656PNB0-F1
#
_cell.length_a   1.000
_cell.length_b   1.000
_cell.length_c   1.000
_cell.angle_alpha   90.00
_cell.angle_beta   90.00
_cell.angle_gamma   90.00
#
_symmetry.space_group_name_H-M   'P 1'
#
loop_
_entity.id
_entity.type
_entity.pdbx_description
1 polymer ?
#
loop_
_entity_poly.entity_id
_entity_poly.type
_entity_poly.pdbx_seq_one_letter_code
_entity_poly.pdbx_strand_id
1 'polypeptide(L)'
;MLNKFSAPFLAFLQASALVTYLILISFFFNFVTPLFNNKTGEFYAPIIMLLLFVFSALISGMMILGRAGVLFWEKKYKESFTLLGWTTVWGFFYFVMMLYLLQFK
;
A
#
# COMPACT_ATOMS: atom_id res chain seq x y z
N MET A 1 -10.92 18.15 10.58
CA MET A 1 -12.34 17.90 10.28
C MET A 1 -12.49 16.66 9.37
N LEU A 2 -12.58 15.45 9.94
CA LEU A 2 -12.88 14.20 9.19
C LEU A 2 -13.92 13.35 9.95
N ASN A 3 -14.84 14.03 10.65
CA ASN A 3 -15.72 13.42 11.65
C ASN A 3 -17.03 12.82 11.08
N LYS A 4 -17.09 12.52 9.77
CA LYS A 4 -18.33 12.08 9.10
C LYS A 4 -18.19 11.01 8.02
N PHE A 5 -17.01 10.40 7.85
CA PHE A 5 -16.86 9.30 6.89
C PHE A 5 -17.05 7.95 7.57
N SER A 6 -17.89 7.11 6.97
CA SER A 6 -18.15 5.75 7.44
C SER A 6 -16.87 4.90 7.37
N ALA A 7 -16.64 4.05 8.37
CA ALA A 7 -15.52 3.11 8.41
C ALA A 7 -15.27 2.35 7.08
N PRO A 8 -16.30 1.83 6.38
CA PRO A 8 -16.10 1.16 5.10
C PRO A 8 -15.63 2.09 3.97
N PHE A 9 -16.08 3.35 3.92
CA PHE A 9 -15.63 4.30 2.91
C PHE A 9 -14.16 4.70 3.11
N LEU A 10 -13.75 4.81 4.38
CA LEU A 10 -12.37 5.09 4.73
C LEU A 10 -11.43 3.92 4.41
N ALA A 11 -11.87 2.70 4.72
CA ALA A 11 -11.16 1.48 4.36
C ALA A 11 -11.03 1.33 2.83
N PHE A 12 -12.09 1.65 2.09
CA PHE A 12 -12.07 1.68 0.62
C PHE A 12 -11.03 2.69 0.10
N LEU A 13 -11.00 3.90 0.67
CA LEU A 13 -10.04 4.94 0.27
C LEU A 13 -8.59 4.57 0.62
N GLN A 14 -8.37 3.93 1.77
CA GLN A 14 -7.04 3.40 2.13
C GLN A 14 -6.60 2.31 1.15
N ALA A 15 -7.49 1.36 0.83
CA ALA A 15 -7.19 0.28 -0.09
C ALA A 15 -6.95 0.79 -1.53
N SER A 16 -7.75 1.73 -2.02
CA SER A 16 -7.55 2.31 -3.36
C SER A 16 -6.27 3.14 -3.46
N ALA A 17 -5.94 3.91 -2.41
CA ALA A 17 -4.68 4.64 -2.35
C ALA A 17 -3.47 3.69 -2.34
N LEU A 18 -3.56 2.56 -1.62
CA LEU A 18 -2.53 1.53 -1.63
C LEU A 18 -2.37 0.89 -3.01
N VAL A 19 -3.46 0.51 -3.68
CA VAL A 19 -3.41 -0.05 -5.04
C VAL A 19 -2.78 0.95 -6.02
N THR A 20 -3.15 2.22 -5.93
CA THR A 20 -2.56 3.29 -6.74
C THR A 20 -1.05 3.42 -6.49
N TYR A 21 -0.63 3.33 -5.23
CA TYR A 21 0.79 3.33 -4.86
C TYR A 21 1.55 2.13 -5.44
N LEU A 22 0.95 0.92 -5.38
CA LEU A 22 1.56 -0.28 -5.98
C LEU A 22 1.70 -0.17 -7.50
N ILE A 23 0.73 0.46 -8.19
CA ILE A 23 0.83 0.75 -9.62
C ILE A 23 2.03 1.67 -9.90
N LEU A 24 2.21 2.73 -9.10
CA LEU A 24 3.36 3.63 -9.22
C LEU A 24 4.71 2.90 -9.02
N ILE A 25 4.80 2.01 -8.02
CA ILE A 25 5.99 1.17 -7.82
C ILE A 25 6.21 0.23 -9.01
N SER A 26 5.17 -0.38 -9.54
CA SER A 26 5.28 -1.25 -10.72
C SER A 26 5.83 -0.47 -11.93
N PHE A 27 5.37 0.76 -12.13
CA PHE A 27 5.94 1.66 -13.14
C PHE A 27 7.40 1.99 -12.88
N PHE A 28 7.77 2.26 -11.62
CA PHE A 28 9.16 2.48 -11.24
C PHE A 28 10.04 1.29 -11.65
N PHE A 29 9.63 0.06 -11.37
CA PHE A 29 10.40 -1.12 -11.80
C PHE A 29 10.52 -1.22 -13.32
N ASN A 30 9.45 -0.96 -14.07
CA ASN A 30 9.49 -1.05 -15.53
C ASN A 30 10.39 0.02 -16.17
N PHE A 31 10.43 1.23 -15.62
CA PHE A 31 11.21 2.34 -16.20
C PHE A 31 12.63 2.45 -15.63
N VAL A 32 12.83 2.17 -14.34
CA VAL A 32 14.09 2.44 -13.63
C VAL A 32 15.00 1.22 -13.56
N THR A 33 14.45 0.01 -13.45
CA THR A 33 15.29 -1.21 -13.42
C THR A 33 16.20 -1.37 -14.63
N PRO A 34 15.78 -1.06 -15.88
CA PRO A 34 16.68 -1.12 -17.04
C PRO A 34 17.86 -0.15 -16.98
N LEU A 35 17.74 1.00 -16.28
CA LEU A 35 18.82 1.98 -16.13
C LEU A 35 19.98 1.45 -15.27
N PHE A 36 19.74 0.42 -14.44
CA PHE A 36 20.75 -0.18 -13.58
C PHE A 36 21.70 -1.16 -14.31
N ASN A 37 21.43 -1.50 -15.57
CA ASN A 37 22.21 -2.47 -16.35
C ASN A 37 23.58 -1.93 -16.86
N ASN A 38 24.01 -0.78 -16.34
CA ASN A 38 25.32 -0.19 -16.65
C ASN A 38 26.34 -0.62 -15.58
N LYS A 39 27.62 -0.78 -15.95
CA LYS A 39 28.71 -1.28 -15.07
C LYS A 39 28.86 -0.58 -13.71
N THR A 40 28.38 0.65 -13.56
CA THR A 40 28.37 1.42 -12.30
C THR A 40 27.15 1.14 -11.43
N GLY A 41 26.07 0.59 -12.00
CA GLY A 41 24.80 0.32 -11.33
C GLY A 41 24.80 -0.94 -10.46
N GLU A 42 25.70 -1.90 -10.68
CA GLU A 42 25.67 -3.21 -10.00
C GLU A 42 25.82 -3.12 -8.47
N PHE A 43 26.58 -2.14 -7.96
CA PHE A 43 26.74 -1.93 -6.52
C PHE A 43 25.61 -1.10 -5.90
N TYR A 44 25.12 -0.07 -6.61
CA TYR A 44 24.11 0.84 -6.08
C TYR A 44 22.68 0.32 -6.25
N ALA A 45 22.43 -0.54 -7.24
CA ALA A 45 21.10 -1.06 -7.51
C ALA A 45 20.51 -1.84 -6.33
N PRO A 46 21.22 -2.77 -5.66
CA PRO A 46 20.69 -3.46 -4.48
C PRO A 46 20.33 -2.50 -3.34
N ILE A 47 21.14 -1.47 -3.12
CA ILE A 47 20.92 -0.47 -2.07
C ILE A 47 19.65 0.35 -2.36
N ILE A 48 19.49 0.82 -3.60
CA ILE A 48 18.32 1.59 -4.03
C ILE A 48 17.05 0.74 -3.95
N MET A 49 17.13 -0.54 -4.33
CA MET A 49 16.02 -1.48 -4.24
C MET A 49 15.61 -1.75 -2.78
N LEU A 50 16.58 -1.91 -1.87
CA LEU A 50 16.32 -2.06 -0.44
C LEU A 50 15.72 -0.80 0.17
N LEU A 51 16.22 0.39 -0.21
CA LEU A 51 15.64 1.65 0.23
C LEU A 51 14.19 1.80 -0.27
N LEU A 52 13.93 1.51 -1.54
CA LEU A 52 12.58 1.54 -2.10
C LEU A 52 11.66 0.58 -1.35
N PHE A 53 12.14 -0.62 -1.03
CA PHE A 53 11.38 -1.60 -0.23
C PHE A 53 11.05 -1.05 1.17
N VAL A 54 12.02 -0.49 1.89
CA VAL A 54 11.80 0.08 3.22
C VAL A 54 10.81 1.26 3.16
N PHE A 55 11.00 2.19 2.23
CA PHE A 55 10.07 3.32 2.05
C PHE A 55 8.67 2.84 1.66
N SER A 56 8.56 1.81 0.83
CA SER A 56 7.28 1.19 0.46
C SER A 56 6.56 0.58 1.66
N ALA A 57 7.29 -0.18 2.48
CA ALA A 57 6.74 -0.75 3.71
C ALA A 57 6.29 0.36 4.67
N LEU A 58 7.06 1.45 4.79
CA LEU A 58 6.76 2.57 5.66
C LEU A 58 5.51 3.35 5.19
N ILE A 59 5.40 3.65 3.89
CA ILE A 59 4.24 4.31 3.29
C ILE A 59 2.99 3.43 3.42
N SER A 60 3.10 2.14 3.09
CA SER A 60 2.00 1.18 3.20
C SER A 60 1.53 1.03 4.66
N GLY A 61 2.48 0.94 5.59
CA GLY A 61 2.22 0.91 7.02
C GLY A 61 1.52 2.18 7.50
N MET A 62 1.99 3.37 7.11
CA MET A 62 1.34 4.63 7.48
C MET A 62 -0.08 4.76 6.91
N MET A 63 -0.31 4.32 5.66
CA MET A 63 -1.63 4.38 5.03
C MET A 63 -2.66 3.50 5.75
N ILE A 64 -2.30 2.26 6.09
CA ILE A 64 -3.19 1.30 6.73
C ILE A 64 -3.26 1.54 8.24
N LEU A 65 -2.10 1.51 8.90
CA LEU A 65 -1.98 1.52 10.36
C LEU A 65 -2.02 2.93 10.95
N GLY A 66 -1.75 3.99 10.18
CA GLY A 66 -1.70 5.35 10.73
C GLY A 66 -3.01 5.73 11.42
N ARG A 67 -4.15 5.54 10.75
CA ARG A 67 -5.47 5.82 11.35
C ARG A 67 -5.87 4.82 12.42
N ALA A 68 -5.57 3.53 12.21
CA ALA A 68 -5.85 2.50 13.20
C ALA A 68 -5.06 2.72 14.50
N GLY A 69 -3.81 3.18 14.41
CA GLY A 69 -2.94 3.52 15.52
C GLY A 69 -3.44 4.73 16.30
N VAL A 70 -3.91 5.78 15.62
CA VAL A 70 -4.56 6.92 16.30
C VAL A 70 -5.82 6.47 17.06
N LEU A 71 -6.69 5.67 16.43
CA LEU A 71 -7.89 5.14 17.08
C LEU A 71 -7.57 4.21 18.26
N PHE A 72 -6.47 3.45 18.16
CA PHE A 72 -5.97 2.60 19.24
C PHE A 72 -5.50 3.44 20.43
N TRP A 73 -4.79 4.55 20.17
CA TRP A 73 -4.33 5.48 21.19
C TRP A 73 -5.49 6.20 21.89
N GLU A 74 -6.57 6.49 21.16
CA GLU A 74 -7.83 7.01 21.71
C GLU A 74 -8.64 5.98 22.51
N LYS A 75 -8.10 4.77 22.76
CA LYS A 75 -8.78 3.64 23.41
C LYS A 75 -10.03 3.12 22.68
N LYS A 76 -10.21 3.48 21.40
CA LYS A 76 -11.31 3.02 20.54
C LYS A 76 -10.95 1.73 19.82
N TYR A 77 -10.64 0.69 20.60
CA TYR A 77 -10.14 -0.59 20.07
C TYR A 77 -11.09 -1.23 19.07
N LYS A 78 -12.40 -1.25 19.36
CA LYS A 78 -13.41 -1.82 18.46
C LYS A 78 -13.39 -1.17 17.08
N GLU A 79 -13.34 0.17 17.02
CA GLU A 79 -13.31 0.89 15.74
C GLU A 79 -11.97 0.70 15.02
N SER A 80 -10.85 0.68 15.75
CA SER A 80 -9.52 0.43 15.19
C SER A 80 -9.44 -0.94 14.48
N PHE A 81 -9.84 -2.01 15.16
CA PHE A 81 -9.86 -3.36 14.58
C PHE A 81 -10.91 -3.51 13.47
N THR A 82 -12.06 -2.84 13.60
CA THR A 82 -13.08 -2.83 12.54
C THR A 82 -12.56 -2.17 11.28
N LEU A 83 -11.84 -1.05 11.41
CA LEU A 83 -11.24 -0.35 10.26
C LEU A 83 -10.17 -1.22 9.59
N LEU A 84 -9.26 -1.82 10.37
CA LEU A 84 -8.25 -2.74 9.82
C LEU A 84 -8.86 -3.96 9.14
N GLY A 85 -9.91 -4.53 9.73
CA GLY A 85 -10.66 -5.64 9.13
C GLY A 85 -11.25 -5.24 7.77
N TRP A 86 -11.94 -4.10 7.71
CA TRP A 86 -12.48 -3.60 6.45
C TRP A 86 -11.40 -3.28 5.41
N THR A 87 -10.27 -2.68 5.81
CA THR A 87 -9.16 -2.39 4.89
C THR A 87 -8.55 -3.68 4.34
N THR A 88 -8.48 -4.73 5.16
CA THR A 88 -8.02 -6.06 4.73
C THR A 88 -8.99 -6.71 3.74
N VAL A 89 -10.31 -6.65 4.02
CA VAL A 89 -11.35 -7.18 3.12
C VAL A 89 -11.32 -6.47 1.77
N TRP A 90 -11.25 -5.13 1.76
CA TRP A 90 -11.12 -4.37 0.53
C TRP A 90 -9.80 -4.66 -0.20
N GLY A 91 -8.69 -4.76 0.52
CA GLY A 91 -7.40 -5.16 -0.06
C GLY A 91 -7.45 -6.55 -0.72
N PHE A 92 -8.11 -7.51 -0.06
CA PHE A 92 -8.31 -8.85 -0.61
C PHE A 92 -9.22 -8.82 -1.86
N PHE A 93 -10.27 -7.99 -1.85
CA PHE A 93 -11.11 -7.80 -3.03
C PHE A 93 -10.30 -7.27 -4.22
N TYR A 94 -9.47 -6.25 -4.03
CA TYR A 94 -8.57 -5.75 -5.08
C TYR A 94 -7.57 -6.80 -5.56
N PHE A 95 -7.04 -7.63 -4.65
CA PHE A 95 -6.14 -8.73 -5.00
C PHE A 95 -6.84 -9.77 -5.90
N VAL A 96 -8.04 -10.23 -5.54
CA VAL A 96 -8.84 -11.16 -6.35
C VAL A 96 -9.20 -10.53 -7.70
N MET A 97 -9.58 -9.25 -7.72
CA MET A 97 -9.87 -8.51 -8.95
C MET A 97 -8.64 -8.47 -9.88
N MET A 98 -7.44 -8.22 -9.35
CA MET A 98 -6.19 -8.24 -10.12
C MET A 98 -5.88 -9.62 -10.69
N LEU A 99 -6.08 -10.69 -9.90
CA LEU A 99 -5.92 -12.07 -10.39
C LEU A 99 -6.89 -12.40 -11.51
N TYR A 100 -8.14 -11.96 -11.39
CA TYR A 100 -9.14 -12.13 -12.44
C TYR A 100 -8.73 -11.40 -13.71
N LEU A 101 -8.31 -10.13 -13.62
CA LEU A 101 -7.80 -9.37 -14.77
C LEU A 101 -6.61 -10.05 -15.46
N LEU A 102 -5.74 -10.73 -14.72
CA LEU A 102 -4.62 -11.48 -15.27
C LEU A 102 -5.07 -12.67 -16.13
N GLN A 103 -6.21 -13.32 -15.79
CA GLN A 103 -6.72 -14.49 -16.53
C GLN A 103 -7.34 -14.15 -17.89
N PHE A 104 -7.75 -12.89 -18.11
CA PHE A 104 -8.33 -12.42 -19.39
C PHE A 104 -7.30 -11.82 -20.34
N LYS A 105 -6.01 -11.90 -19.98
CA LYS A 105 -4.88 -11.43 -20.78
C LYS A 105 -4.07 -12.62 -21.27
#